data_AF-A0A5N6HE35-F1
#
_entry.id   AF-A0A5N6HE35-F1
#
_cell.length_a   1.000
_cell.length_b   1.000
_cell.length_c   1.000
_cell.angle_alpha   90.00
_cell.angle_beta   90.00
_cell.angle_gamma   90.00
#
_symmetry.space_group_name_H-M   'P 1'
#
loop_
_entity.id
_entity.type
_entity.pdbx_description
1 polymer ?
#
loop_
_entity_poly.entity_id
_entity_poly.type
_entity_poly.pdbx_seq_one_letter_code
_entity_poly.pdbx_strand_id
1 'polypeptide(L)'
;MSEETLENDADFGRLPFDNFSSQTNATFIRFCSGLTSAVQERWDFNAAGDSQEQWERLPYQYRDELSSPALSENIRRVLATHQTVHERTISLVSSEGLQTVWLRKCYDPDLSRKYEELKQRSVVPGWQGWWNEILDDPACYDFDDGGEGSWRPVLVRVPGITDFYGLIDMDGDGRNIQYKSGQNDEEMMAQAEKSEEVWRDLALAEIKIQTGLYLLDRDSIESGLIKILWLDEHGNVAWHSRLDPSTSDFDGFMMQLLSATSLVELAGYGGNRGSLIER
;
A
#
# COMPACT_ATOMS: atom_id res chain seq x y z
N MET A 1 -7.77 -3.97 -24.57
CA MET A 1 -6.52 -3.22 -24.75
C MET A 1 -6.87 -1.84 -25.31
N SER A 2 -7.58 -1.02 -24.54
CA SER A 2 -7.67 0.41 -24.83
C SER A 2 -6.46 1.03 -24.15
N GLU A 3 -5.48 1.44 -24.95
CA GLU A 3 -4.47 2.41 -24.51
C GLU A 3 -5.24 3.67 -24.11
N GLU A 4 -5.47 3.86 -22.82
CA GLU A 4 -5.78 5.19 -22.32
C GLU A 4 -4.55 6.05 -22.58
N THR A 5 -4.69 6.98 -23.51
CA THR A 5 -3.78 8.10 -23.69
C THR A 5 -3.73 8.89 -22.39
N LEU A 6 -2.76 8.56 -21.54
CA LEU A 6 -2.30 9.38 -20.44
C LEU A 6 -2.07 10.80 -20.99
N GLU A 7 -2.61 11.82 -20.30
CA GLU A 7 -2.36 13.21 -20.67
C GLU A 7 -0.85 13.44 -20.79
N ASN A 8 -0.44 13.99 -21.93
CA ASN A 8 0.97 14.18 -22.32
C ASN A 8 1.80 15.07 -21.36
N ASP A 9 1.18 15.64 -20.33
CA ASP A 9 1.83 16.50 -19.33
C ASP A 9 2.15 15.78 -18.01
N ALA A 10 1.88 14.47 -17.90
CA ALA A 10 2.15 13.67 -16.71
C ALA A 10 3.52 12.97 -16.74
N ASP A 11 4.63 13.69 -17.03
CA ASP A 11 5.97 13.07 -16.92
C ASP A 11 6.27 12.57 -15.49
N PHE A 12 5.54 13.07 -14.47
CA PHE A 12 5.82 12.80 -13.06
C PHE A 12 4.62 12.58 -12.13
N GLY A 13 3.36 12.80 -12.55
CA GLY A 13 2.19 12.66 -11.65
C GLY A 13 2.19 13.63 -10.44
N ARG A 14 1.41 13.31 -9.39
CA ARG A 14 1.46 13.95 -8.05
C ARG A 14 2.33 13.10 -7.13
N LEU A 15 3.17 13.73 -6.31
CA LEU A 15 4.29 13.07 -5.65
C LEU A 15 4.43 13.50 -4.19
N PRO A 16 3.42 13.24 -3.34
CA PRO A 16 3.40 13.80 -2.00
C PRO A 16 4.56 13.27 -1.15
N PHE A 17 4.91 11.98 -1.29
CA PHE A 17 6.10 11.42 -0.65
C PHE A 17 7.39 12.02 -1.22
N ASP A 18 7.51 12.21 -2.53
CA ASP A 18 8.75 12.71 -3.13
C ASP A 18 8.95 14.20 -2.81
N ASN A 19 7.86 14.96 -2.72
CA ASN A 19 7.84 16.34 -2.28
C ASN A 19 8.19 16.47 -0.80
N PHE A 20 7.62 15.60 0.04
CA PHE A 20 8.02 15.47 1.43
C PHE A 20 9.52 15.16 1.57
N SER A 21 9.99 14.11 0.90
CA SER A 21 11.38 13.65 0.91
C SER A 21 12.34 14.74 0.39
N SER A 22 11.92 15.53 -0.60
CA SER A 22 12.74 16.62 -1.14
C SER A 22 12.86 17.84 -0.24
N GLN A 23 11.78 18.25 0.43
CA GLN A 23 11.74 19.50 1.21
C GLN A 23 12.28 19.32 2.62
N THR A 24 11.99 18.18 3.26
CA THR A 24 12.63 17.81 4.53
C THR A 24 14.16 17.74 4.40
N ASN A 25 14.67 17.50 3.18
CA ASN A 25 16.09 17.26 2.92
C ASN A 25 16.77 18.29 2.01
N ALA A 26 16.17 19.48 1.80
CA ALA A 26 16.73 20.54 0.95
C ALA A 26 18.17 20.95 1.36
N THR A 27 18.51 20.81 2.64
CA THR A 27 19.87 21.06 3.16
C THR A 27 20.84 19.93 2.83
N PHE A 28 20.41 18.66 2.88
CA PHE A 28 21.26 17.49 2.62
C PHE A 28 21.51 17.29 1.11
N ILE A 29 20.48 17.43 0.27
CA ILE A 29 20.61 17.35 -1.20
C ILE A 29 21.55 18.44 -1.73
N ARG A 30 21.56 19.62 -1.10
CA ARG A 30 22.50 20.71 -1.46
C ARG A 30 23.95 20.34 -1.18
N PHE A 31 24.23 19.58 -0.12
CA PHE A 31 25.56 19.06 0.22
C PHE A 31 25.96 17.82 -0.61
N CYS A 32 25.01 16.98 -0.98
CA CYS A 32 25.25 15.71 -1.68
C CYS A 32 25.08 15.77 -3.20
N SER A 33 24.99 16.98 -3.79
CA SER A 33 24.74 17.25 -5.21
C SER A 33 25.74 16.62 -6.22
N GLY A 34 26.71 15.82 -5.76
CA GLY A 34 27.64 15.04 -6.58
C GLY A 34 27.74 13.53 -6.24
N LEU A 35 26.96 13.00 -5.28
CA LEU A 35 27.08 11.61 -4.82
C LEU A 35 25.75 10.86 -4.97
N THR A 36 25.56 10.20 -6.12
CA THR A 36 24.36 9.40 -6.42
C THR A 36 24.10 8.30 -5.39
N SER A 37 25.15 7.65 -4.88
CA SER A 37 25.03 6.58 -3.87
C SER A 37 24.49 7.07 -2.51
N ALA A 38 24.85 8.28 -2.08
CA ALA A 38 24.36 8.83 -0.81
C ALA A 38 22.89 9.26 -0.87
N VAL A 39 22.43 9.68 -2.06
CA VAL A 39 21.02 10.00 -2.30
C VAL A 39 20.19 8.72 -2.41
N GLN A 40 20.75 7.68 -3.04
CA GLN A 40 20.17 6.33 -3.12
C GLN A 40 19.96 5.70 -1.74
N GLU A 41 21.02 5.58 -0.93
CA GLU A 41 20.94 4.99 0.42
C GLU A 41 19.92 5.70 1.31
N ARG A 42 19.74 7.02 1.12
CA ARG A 42 18.78 7.80 1.88
C ARG A 42 17.34 7.63 1.38
N TRP A 43 17.14 7.46 0.09
CA TRP A 43 15.84 7.09 -0.46
C TRP A 43 15.37 5.76 0.14
N ASP A 44 16.25 4.76 0.11
CA ASP A 44 15.98 3.44 0.68
C ASP A 44 15.65 3.53 2.18
N PHE A 45 16.38 4.37 2.93
CA PHE A 45 16.10 4.62 4.36
C PHE A 45 14.73 5.27 4.62
N ASN A 46 14.38 6.32 3.86
CA ASN A 46 13.11 7.01 4.05
C ASN A 46 11.92 6.14 3.60
N ALA A 47 12.08 5.42 2.49
CA ALA A 47 11.03 4.61 1.89
C ALA A 47 10.82 3.27 2.63
N ALA A 48 11.77 2.83 3.45
CA ALA A 48 11.61 1.67 4.34
C ALA A 48 10.58 1.88 5.47
N GLY A 49 10.09 3.11 5.68
CA GLY A 49 9.01 3.41 6.63
C GLY A 49 9.43 3.46 8.11
N ASP A 50 10.69 3.18 8.42
CA ASP A 50 11.19 2.91 9.78
C ASP A 50 11.32 4.13 10.70
N SER A 51 11.00 5.35 10.26
CA SER A 51 11.27 6.54 11.10
C SER A 51 10.26 7.69 11.06
N GLN A 52 9.23 7.66 10.21
CA GLN A 52 8.38 8.83 9.99
C GLN A 52 6.89 8.47 9.94
N GLU A 53 6.11 9.22 10.70
CA GLU A 53 4.67 9.04 10.86
C GLU A 53 3.88 9.71 9.72
N GLN A 54 2.70 9.18 9.40
CA GLN A 54 1.90 9.63 8.24
C GLN A 54 1.52 11.11 8.29
N TRP A 55 1.25 11.67 9.47
CA TRP A 55 0.90 13.09 9.66
C TRP A 55 2.01 14.07 9.23
N GLU A 56 3.28 13.64 9.18
CA GLU A 56 4.39 14.48 8.70
C GLU A 56 4.33 14.67 7.18
N ARG A 57 3.71 13.71 6.48
CA ARG A 57 3.54 13.68 5.03
C ARG A 57 2.27 14.40 4.55
N LEU A 58 1.27 14.55 5.43
CA LEU A 58 -0.04 15.13 5.12
C LEU A 58 0.00 16.52 4.45
N PRO A 59 0.84 17.49 4.87
CA PRO A 59 0.90 18.79 4.20
C PRO A 59 1.32 18.72 2.74
N TYR A 60 2.05 17.66 2.36
CA TYR A 60 2.53 17.44 1.00
C TYR A 60 1.48 16.74 0.15
N GLN A 61 0.65 15.87 0.75
CA GLN A 61 -0.56 15.33 0.12
C GLN A 61 -1.52 16.44 -0.30
N TYR A 62 -1.90 17.34 0.63
CA TYR A 62 -2.78 18.47 0.30
C TYR A 62 -2.19 19.44 -0.72
N ARG A 63 -0.89 19.69 -0.67
CA ARG A 63 -0.22 20.61 -1.61
C ARG A 63 -0.28 20.07 -3.03
N ASP A 64 0.00 18.78 -3.20
CA ASP A 64 0.00 18.14 -4.51
C ASP A 64 -1.41 17.98 -5.10
N GLU A 65 -2.42 17.88 -4.23
CA GLU A 65 -3.81 17.93 -4.65
C GLU A 65 -4.20 19.26 -5.31
N LEU A 66 -3.60 20.35 -4.86
CA LEU A 66 -3.88 21.72 -5.33
C LEU A 66 -2.95 22.16 -6.46
N SER A 67 -1.69 21.72 -6.46
CA SER A 67 -0.68 22.03 -7.49
C SER A 67 0.55 21.15 -7.33
N SER A 68 0.88 20.33 -8.34
CA SER A 68 2.14 19.56 -8.35
C SER A 68 3.35 20.53 -8.49
N PRO A 69 4.26 20.60 -7.50
CA PRO A 69 5.42 21.47 -7.59
C PRO A 69 6.43 20.96 -8.63
N ALA A 70 7.19 21.88 -9.22
CA ALA A 70 8.26 21.52 -10.14
C ALA A 70 9.37 20.75 -9.41
N LEU A 71 9.51 19.46 -9.70
CA LEU A 71 10.61 18.64 -9.20
C LEU A 71 11.96 19.16 -9.69
N SER A 72 12.97 19.17 -8.80
CA SER A 72 14.34 19.42 -9.20
C SER A 72 14.91 18.27 -10.05
N GLU A 73 15.84 18.57 -10.96
CA GLU A 73 16.47 17.58 -11.84
C GLU A 73 17.15 16.43 -11.08
N ASN A 74 17.71 16.73 -9.90
CA ASN A 74 18.34 15.72 -9.05
C ASN A 74 17.31 14.70 -8.53
N ILE A 75 16.12 15.16 -8.16
CA ILE A 75 15.03 14.28 -7.70
C ILE A 75 14.54 13.45 -8.87
N ARG A 76 14.29 14.07 -10.03
CA ARG A 76 13.88 13.34 -11.24
C ARG A 76 14.83 12.20 -11.58
N ARG A 77 16.14 12.43 -11.47
CA ARG A 77 17.17 11.42 -11.74
C ARG A 77 17.11 10.25 -10.76
N VAL A 78 16.85 10.50 -9.49
CA VAL A 78 16.68 9.46 -8.46
C VAL A 78 15.39 8.71 -8.69
N LEU A 79 14.26 9.41 -8.86
CA LEU A 79 12.96 8.76 -9.09
C LEU A 79 12.98 7.90 -10.35
N ALA A 80 13.66 8.34 -11.42
CA ALA A 80 13.79 7.58 -12.66
C ALA A 80 14.50 6.22 -12.50
N THR A 81 15.32 6.04 -11.46
CA THR A 81 15.99 4.76 -11.20
C THR A 81 15.21 3.85 -10.24
N HIS A 82 14.23 4.38 -9.51
CA HIS A 82 13.53 3.63 -8.45
C HIS A 82 12.06 3.34 -8.76
N GLN A 83 11.39 4.26 -9.45
CA GLN A 83 9.95 4.21 -9.63
C GLN A 83 9.59 4.44 -11.10
N THR A 84 8.76 3.57 -11.61
CA THR A 84 8.05 3.72 -12.87
C THR A 84 6.95 4.78 -12.74
N VAL A 85 6.45 5.26 -13.88
CA VAL A 85 5.29 6.17 -13.89
C VAL A 85 4.07 5.52 -13.22
N HIS A 86 3.85 4.23 -13.48
CA HIS A 86 2.76 3.44 -12.89
C HIS A 86 2.82 3.38 -11.36
N GLU A 87 4.00 3.14 -10.79
CA GLU A 87 4.21 3.10 -9.33
C GLU A 87 3.91 4.46 -8.67
N ARG A 88 4.28 5.55 -9.34
CA ARG A 88 3.93 6.90 -8.90
C ARG A 88 2.43 7.12 -8.98
N THR A 89 1.78 6.60 -10.03
CA THR A 89 0.33 6.68 -10.22
C THR A 89 -0.45 5.94 -9.13
N ILE A 90 0.03 4.78 -8.68
CA ILE A 90 -0.59 4.03 -7.57
C ILE A 90 -0.55 4.84 -6.26
N SER A 91 0.49 5.65 -6.07
CA SER A 91 0.60 6.53 -4.89
C SER A 91 -0.36 7.75 -4.93
N LEU A 92 -1.19 7.89 -5.97
CA LEU A 92 -2.07 9.06 -6.20
C LEU A 92 -3.45 8.97 -5.55
N VAL A 93 -3.89 7.79 -5.09
CA VAL A 93 -5.32 7.57 -4.84
C VAL A 93 -5.73 8.04 -3.45
N SER A 94 -6.32 9.25 -3.38
CA SER A 94 -6.96 9.78 -2.18
C SER A 94 -8.24 9.00 -1.81
N SER A 95 -8.11 8.12 -0.83
CA SER A 95 -8.93 7.99 0.39
C SER A 95 -10.49 8.02 0.32
N GLU A 96 -11.11 7.10 -0.41
CA GLU A 96 -12.51 6.65 -0.16
C GLU A 96 -12.56 5.25 0.46
N GLY A 97 -11.74 4.99 1.49
CA GLY A 97 -11.74 3.73 2.24
C GLY A 97 -10.41 2.99 2.20
N LEU A 98 -10.40 1.78 2.74
CA LEU A 98 -9.23 0.91 2.76
C LEU A 98 -8.97 0.36 1.35
N GLN A 99 -7.81 0.67 0.78
CA GLN A 99 -7.41 0.22 -0.56
C GLN A 99 -6.50 -1.01 -0.51
N THR A 100 -6.33 -1.67 -1.66
CA THR A 100 -5.57 -2.92 -1.75
C THR A 100 -4.72 -3.05 -3.00
N VAL A 101 -3.44 -3.35 -2.83
CA VAL A 101 -2.48 -3.51 -3.92
C VAL A 101 -2.30 -4.98 -4.28
N TRP A 102 -2.29 -5.30 -5.57
CA TRP A 102 -1.96 -6.62 -6.10
C TRP A 102 -0.47 -6.73 -6.42
N LEU A 103 0.28 -7.54 -5.67
CA LEU A 103 1.72 -7.74 -5.87
C LEU A 103 2.03 -9.17 -6.28
N ARG A 104 2.53 -9.33 -7.51
CA ARG A 104 3.08 -10.61 -7.96
C ARG A 104 4.58 -10.65 -7.74
N LYS A 105 5.02 -11.71 -7.05
CA LYS A 105 6.44 -11.99 -6.79
C LYS A 105 6.98 -13.18 -7.55
N CYS A 106 6.14 -14.18 -7.84
CA CYS A 106 6.61 -15.41 -8.48
C CYS A 106 6.36 -15.40 -10.00
N TYR A 107 7.45 -15.55 -10.75
CA TYR A 107 7.46 -15.57 -12.22
C TYR A 107 7.93 -16.90 -12.81
N ASP A 108 7.89 -17.98 -12.01
CA ASP A 108 8.20 -19.33 -12.47
C ASP A 108 7.32 -19.71 -13.68
N PRO A 109 7.92 -20.01 -14.86
CA PRO A 109 7.17 -20.41 -16.05
C PRO A 109 6.24 -21.60 -15.82
N ASP A 110 6.61 -22.54 -14.95
CA ASP A 110 5.81 -23.73 -14.66
C ASP A 110 4.51 -23.40 -13.91
N LEU A 111 4.50 -22.26 -13.21
CA LEU A 111 3.34 -21.77 -12.46
C LEU A 111 2.51 -20.74 -13.22
N SER A 112 2.97 -20.30 -14.40
CA SER A 112 2.29 -19.26 -15.21
C SER A 112 0.81 -19.59 -15.48
N ARG A 113 0.49 -20.85 -15.81
CA ARG A 113 -0.91 -21.25 -16.04
C ARG A 113 -1.76 -21.13 -14.77
N LYS A 114 -1.23 -21.55 -13.61
CA LYS A 114 -1.94 -21.45 -12.34
C LYS A 114 -2.15 -19.99 -11.94
N TYR A 115 -1.17 -19.13 -12.17
CA TYR A 115 -1.31 -17.69 -11.94
C TYR A 115 -2.44 -17.08 -12.78
N GLU A 116 -2.50 -17.39 -14.08
CA GLU A 116 -3.57 -16.89 -14.95
C GLU A 116 -4.95 -17.42 -14.52
N GLU A 117 -5.04 -18.69 -14.11
CA GLU A 117 -6.27 -19.26 -13.56
C GLU A 117 -6.70 -18.54 -12.26
N LEU A 118 -5.74 -18.22 -11.38
CA LEU A 118 -5.99 -17.47 -10.15
C LEU A 118 -6.48 -16.06 -10.45
N LYS A 119 -5.74 -15.32 -11.30
CA LYS A 119 -6.08 -13.97 -11.77
C LYS A 119 -7.48 -13.90 -12.38
N GLN A 120 -7.87 -14.88 -13.19
CA GLN A 120 -9.20 -14.93 -13.80
C GLN A 120 -10.31 -15.14 -12.77
N ARG A 121 -10.08 -15.93 -11.72
CA ARG A 121 -11.08 -16.20 -10.68
C ARG A 121 -11.23 -15.05 -9.70
N SER A 122 -10.14 -14.34 -9.42
CA SER A 122 -10.11 -13.27 -8.42
C SER A 122 -10.70 -11.95 -8.88
N VAL A 123 -11.15 -11.81 -10.13
CA VAL A 123 -11.66 -10.52 -10.66
C VAL A 123 -10.74 -9.35 -10.27
N VAL A 124 -9.45 -9.50 -10.55
CA VAL A 124 -8.38 -8.58 -10.07
C VAL A 124 -8.82 -7.11 -10.16
N PRO A 125 -8.56 -6.30 -9.10
CA PRO A 125 -8.85 -4.88 -9.13
C PRO A 125 -8.29 -4.28 -10.43
N GLY A 126 -9.17 -3.75 -11.28
CA GLY A 126 -8.79 -3.16 -12.57
C GLY A 126 -9.41 -3.75 -13.82
N TRP A 127 -10.10 -4.91 -13.77
CA TRP A 127 -10.79 -5.42 -14.98
C TRP A 127 -11.91 -4.47 -15.44
N GLN A 128 -12.53 -3.72 -14.52
CA GLN A 128 -13.57 -2.74 -14.83
C GLN A 128 -13.13 -1.27 -14.73
N GLY A 129 -11.83 -0.98 -14.76
CA GLY A 129 -11.31 0.34 -15.17
C GLY A 129 -11.17 1.44 -14.10
N TRP A 130 -11.28 1.13 -12.80
CA TRP A 130 -11.16 2.16 -11.74
C TRP A 130 -10.00 1.94 -10.76
N TRP A 131 -9.33 0.78 -10.80
CA TRP A 131 -8.28 0.41 -9.84
C TRP A 131 -7.06 -0.14 -10.57
N ASN A 132 -6.01 0.68 -10.71
CA ASN A 132 -4.75 0.31 -11.39
C ASN A 132 -3.65 -0.14 -10.40
N GLU A 133 -4.03 -0.64 -9.21
CA GLU A 133 -3.11 -1.00 -8.12
C GLU A 133 -2.43 -2.37 -8.32
N ILE A 134 -2.02 -2.67 -9.56
CA ILE A 134 -1.38 -3.93 -9.93
C ILE A 134 0.12 -3.72 -10.12
N LEU A 135 0.92 -4.47 -9.36
CA LEU A 135 2.37 -4.55 -9.40
C LEU A 135 2.77 -5.96 -9.92
N ASP A 136 2.85 -6.08 -11.25
CA ASP A 136 3.13 -7.34 -11.99
C ASP A 136 4.17 -7.08 -13.09
N ASP A 137 5.43 -6.95 -12.69
CA ASP A 137 6.59 -6.78 -13.55
C ASP A 137 7.80 -7.53 -12.96
N PRO A 138 8.30 -8.60 -13.62
CA PRO A 138 9.44 -9.37 -13.13
C PRO A 138 10.72 -8.54 -13.02
N ALA A 139 10.91 -7.51 -13.85
CA ALA A 139 12.09 -6.65 -13.75
C ALA A 139 12.09 -5.80 -12.47
N CYS A 140 10.93 -5.63 -11.82
CA CYS A 140 10.74 -4.78 -10.66
C CYS A 140 10.47 -5.55 -9.37
N TYR A 141 9.81 -6.71 -9.42
CA TYR A 141 9.29 -7.40 -8.24
C TYR A 141 9.74 -8.86 -8.09
N ASP A 142 10.64 -9.36 -8.93
CA ASP A 142 11.27 -10.68 -8.76
C ASP A 142 12.33 -10.65 -7.63
N PHE A 143 11.86 -10.33 -6.42
CA PHE A 143 12.69 -10.31 -5.21
C PHE A 143 12.92 -11.72 -4.71
N ASP A 144 14.06 -12.01 -4.07
CA ASP A 144 14.35 -13.34 -3.50
C ASP A 144 13.20 -13.88 -2.63
N ASP A 145 12.70 -15.09 -2.92
CA ASP A 145 11.51 -15.69 -2.31
C ASP A 145 11.69 -16.22 -0.86
N GLY A 146 12.86 -16.00 -0.25
CA GLY A 146 13.31 -16.82 0.87
C GLY A 146 12.78 -16.48 2.27
N GLY A 147 12.10 -15.34 2.48
CA GLY A 147 11.84 -14.82 3.84
C GLY A 147 10.50 -14.12 4.07
N GLU A 148 10.05 -14.16 5.33
CA GLU A 148 8.96 -13.36 5.89
C GLU A 148 9.37 -11.88 5.83
N GLY A 149 8.88 -11.15 4.83
CA GLY A 149 9.31 -9.78 4.53
C GLY A 149 10.03 -9.61 3.19
N SER A 150 10.16 -10.66 2.39
CA SER A 150 10.73 -10.59 1.03
C SER A 150 9.94 -9.73 0.04
N TRP A 151 8.76 -9.26 0.43
CA TRP A 151 7.93 -8.31 -0.32
C TRP A 151 8.24 -6.84 0.05
N ARG A 152 8.85 -6.58 1.22
CA ARG A 152 9.11 -5.21 1.73
C ARG A 152 9.87 -4.30 0.76
N PRO A 153 10.76 -4.78 -0.13
CA PRO A 153 11.37 -3.91 -1.14
C PRO A 153 10.36 -3.16 -2.02
N VAL A 154 9.10 -3.61 -2.10
CA VAL A 154 8.03 -2.86 -2.77
C VAL A 154 7.81 -1.48 -2.15
N LEU A 155 8.01 -1.31 -0.83
CA LEU A 155 7.84 -0.02 -0.14
C LEU A 155 8.88 1.00 -0.58
N VAL A 156 10.06 0.56 -1.01
CA VAL A 156 11.09 1.42 -1.60
C VAL A 156 10.65 1.96 -2.96
N ARG A 157 9.88 1.16 -3.70
CA ARG A 157 9.37 1.50 -5.03
C ARG A 157 8.05 2.25 -4.98
N VAL A 158 7.23 2.02 -3.95
CA VAL A 158 5.91 2.65 -3.79
C VAL A 158 5.69 3.02 -2.31
N PRO A 159 6.42 4.02 -1.78
CA PRO A 159 6.35 4.39 -0.37
C PRO A 159 4.98 4.95 0.04
N GLY A 160 4.18 5.44 -0.90
CA GLY A 160 2.83 5.93 -0.65
C GLY A 160 1.79 4.83 -0.37
N ILE A 161 2.11 3.55 -0.51
CA ILE A 161 1.17 2.43 -0.24
C ILE A 161 0.62 2.48 1.19
N THR A 162 1.43 2.90 2.16
CA THR A 162 1.00 2.98 3.57
C THR A 162 0.18 4.22 3.90
N ASP A 163 -0.09 5.08 2.91
CA ASP A 163 -0.90 6.29 3.10
C ASP A 163 -2.37 6.12 2.69
N PHE A 164 -2.74 4.94 2.18
CA PHE A 164 -3.98 4.70 1.44
C PHE A 164 -5.25 4.96 2.25
N TYR A 165 -5.32 4.44 3.48
CA TYR A 165 -6.50 4.67 4.31
C TYR A 165 -6.60 6.12 4.80
N GLY A 166 -5.45 6.72 5.07
CA GLY A 166 -5.33 8.17 5.15
C GLY A 166 -5.68 8.76 6.51
N LEU A 167 -5.58 10.07 6.54
CA LEU A 167 -5.96 10.91 7.68
C LEU A 167 -7.23 11.69 7.34
N ILE A 168 -7.95 12.13 8.37
CA ILE A 168 -9.09 13.02 8.27
C ILE A 168 -8.87 14.24 9.16
N ASP A 169 -9.10 15.41 8.59
CA ASP A 169 -9.20 16.66 9.35
C ASP A 169 -10.65 16.81 9.82
N MET A 170 -10.88 16.52 11.10
CA MET A 170 -12.22 16.45 11.69
C MET A 170 -12.92 17.81 11.70
N ASP A 171 -12.14 18.90 11.79
CA ASP A 171 -12.64 20.27 11.92
C ASP A 171 -12.44 21.10 10.64
N GLY A 172 -11.63 20.61 9.69
CA GLY A 172 -11.32 21.29 8.43
C GLY A 172 -10.35 22.48 8.59
N ASP A 173 -9.70 22.60 9.75
CA ASP A 173 -8.78 23.70 10.09
C ASP A 173 -7.31 23.27 10.24
N GLY A 174 -7.03 21.98 9.99
CA GLY A 174 -5.72 21.36 10.06
C GLY A 174 -5.20 21.11 11.47
N ARG A 175 -6.01 21.32 12.53
CA ARG A 175 -5.57 21.17 13.93
C ARG A 175 -6.01 19.86 14.57
N ASN A 176 -7.10 19.27 14.09
CA ASN A 176 -7.67 18.03 14.62
C ASN A 176 -7.60 16.93 13.57
N ILE A 177 -6.38 16.44 13.35
CA ILE A 177 -6.09 15.40 12.39
C ILE A 177 -6.14 14.04 13.08
N GLN A 178 -6.97 13.13 12.55
CA GLN A 178 -7.10 11.77 13.04
C GLN A 178 -6.80 10.76 11.94
N TYR A 179 -6.31 9.58 12.31
CA TYR A 179 -6.30 8.46 11.38
C TYR A 179 -7.73 8.01 11.13
N LYS A 180 -8.10 7.73 9.87
CA LYS A 180 -9.43 7.18 9.57
C LYS A 180 -9.68 5.84 10.27
N SER A 181 -8.62 5.14 10.65
CA SER A 181 -8.66 3.91 11.44
C SER A 181 -8.91 4.11 12.94
N GLY A 182 -8.81 5.34 13.45
CA GLY A 182 -8.88 5.62 14.88
C GLY A 182 -7.60 5.29 15.65
N GLN A 183 -6.44 5.16 14.98
CA GLN A 183 -5.18 4.79 15.63
C GLN A 183 -4.76 5.75 16.74
N ASN A 184 -5.04 7.04 16.57
CA ASN A 184 -4.77 8.07 17.57
C ASN A 184 -6.02 8.49 18.36
N ASP A 185 -7.10 7.72 18.29
CA ASP A 185 -8.31 7.91 19.10
C ASP A 185 -8.25 7.04 20.36
N GLU A 186 -8.10 7.69 21.52
CA GLU A 186 -8.00 7.02 22.82
C GLU A 186 -9.25 6.20 23.17
N GLU A 187 -10.44 6.65 22.75
CA GLU A 187 -11.69 5.96 23.02
C GLU A 187 -11.81 4.68 22.18
N MET A 188 -11.49 4.76 20.89
CA MET A 188 -11.48 3.60 20.00
C MET A 188 -10.44 2.55 20.44
N MET A 189 -9.23 3.00 20.81
CA MET A 189 -8.19 2.11 21.34
C MET A 189 -8.64 1.42 22.64
N ALA A 190 -9.21 2.19 23.59
CA ALA A 190 -9.72 1.62 24.84
C ALA A 190 -10.90 0.67 24.62
N GLN A 191 -11.72 0.88 23.58
CA GLN A 191 -12.80 -0.02 23.21
C GLN A 191 -12.24 -1.33 22.62
N ALA A 192 -11.23 -1.27 21.75
CA ALA A 192 -10.57 -2.45 21.23
C ALA A 192 -9.88 -3.27 22.33
N GLU A 193 -9.20 -2.62 23.29
CA GLU A 193 -8.59 -3.30 24.43
C GLU A 193 -9.61 -4.03 25.32
N LYS A 194 -10.84 -3.50 25.41
CA LYS A 194 -11.95 -4.11 26.16
C LYS A 194 -12.71 -5.18 25.37
N SER A 195 -12.34 -5.44 24.12
CA SER A 195 -12.96 -6.49 23.30
C SER A 195 -12.76 -7.87 23.92
N GLU A 196 -13.64 -8.80 23.51
CA GLU A 196 -13.54 -10.20 23.94
C GLU A 196 -12.16 -10.75 23.63
N GLU A 197 -11.62 -11.56 24.54
CA GLU A 197 -10.27 -12.11 24.44
C GLU A 197 -10.04 -12.87 23.13
N VAL A 198 -11.10 -13.49 22.58
CA VAL A 198 -11.07 -14.26 21.34
C VAL A 198 -10.68 -13.44 20.11
N TRP A 199 -11.03 -12.15 20.05
CA TRP A 199 -10.75 -11.29 18.89
C TRP A 199 -10.10 -9.95 19.24
N ARG A 200 -9.59 -9.80 20.47
CA ARG A 200 -8.90 -8.58 20.90
C ARG A 200 -7.70 -8.25 20.01
N ASP A 201 -6.88 -9.24 19.68
CA ASP A 201 -5.70 -9.04 18.83
C ASP A 201 -6.07 -8.57 17.42
N LEU A 202 -7.19 -9.07 16.89
CA LEU A 202 -7.72 -8.66 15.60
C LEU A 202 -8.28 -7.24 15.64
N ALA A 203 -9.05 -6.90 16.69
CA ALA A 203 -9.58 -5.56 16.89
C ALA A 203 -8.46 -4.50 17.05
N LEU A 204 -7.39 -4.84 17.77
CA LEU A 204 -6.21 -3.97 17.91
C LEU A 204 -5.39 -3.87 16.62
N ALA A 205 -5.31 -4.96 15.85
CA ALA A 205 -4.64 -4.93 14.55
C ALA A 205 -5.41 -4.02 13.57
N GLU A 206 -6.73 -4.14 13.53
CA GLU A 206 -7.61 -3.38 12.63
C GLU A 206 -7.41 -1.85 12.74
N ILE A 207 -7.32 -1.34 13.96
CA ILE A 207 -7.11 0.10 14.21
C ILE A 207 -5.78 0.61 13.62
N LYS A 208 -4.80 -0.26 13.40
CA LYS A 208 -3.49 0.14 12.86
C LYS A 208 -3.41 0.04 11.34
N ILE A 209 -4.38 -0.59 10.68
CA ILE A 209 -4.29 -0.89 9.25
C ILE A 209 -4.41 0.39 8.44
N GLN A 210 -3.49 0.56 7.49
CA GLN A 210 -3.53 1.60 6.48
C GLN A 210 -3.77 1.07 5.07
N THR A 211 -3.48 -0.20 4.81
CA THR A 211 -3.58 -0.77 3.45
C THR A 211 -3.59 -2.30 3.47
N GLY A 212 -4.18 -2.91 2.45
CA GLY A 212 -4.07 -4.34 2.18
C GLY A 212 -3.13 -4.63 1.00
N LEU A 213 -2.31 -5.67 1.11
CA LEU A 213 -1.44 -6.13 0.03
C LEU A 213 -1.77 -7.58 -0.30
N TYR A 214 -2.35 -7.82 -1.48
CA TYR A 214 -2.49 -9.15 -2.05
C TYR A 214 -1.13 -9.64 -2.54
N LEU A 215 -0.54 -10.59 -1.82
CA LEU A 215 0.76 -11.17 -2.15
C LEU A 215 0.58 -12.48 -2.91
N LEU A 216 1.11 -12.52 -4.14
CA LEU A 216 1.14 -13.69 -5.00
C LEU A 216 2.58 -14.19 -5.14
N ASP A 217 3.04 -14.84 -4.08
CA ASP A 217 4.29 -15.59 -4.05
C ASP A 217 4.11 -17.03 -4.58
N ARG A 218 5.21 -17.80 -4.61
CA ARG A 218 5.19 -19.19 -5.09
C ARG A 218 4.14 -20.03 -4.36
N ASP A 219 4.10 -19.96 -3.03
CA ASP A 219 3.17 -20.73 -2.19
C ASP A 219 1.70 -20.35 -2.47
N SER A 220 1.41 -19.06 -2.66
CA SER A 220 0.09 -18.60 -3.07
C SER A 220 -0.35 -19.14 -4.43
N ILE A 221 0.52 -19.10 -5.44
CA ILE A 221 0.20 -19.61 -6.78
C ILE A 221 0.10 -21.14 -6.78
N GLU A 222 0.96 -21.83 -6.03
CA GLU A 222 0.94 -23.29 -5.94
C GLU A 222 -0.33 -23.82 -5.26
N SER A 223 -0.72 -23.19 -4.15
CA SER A 223 -1.91 -23.53 -3.36
C SER A 223 -3.23 -23.04 -3.98
N GLY A 224 -3.17 -22.00 -4.83
CA GLY A 224 -4.36 -21.34 -5.36
C GLY A 224 -5.04 -20.39 -4.38
N LEU A 225 -4.36 -20.02 -3.28
CA LEU A 225 -4.86 -19.11 -2.26
C LEU A 225 -4.09 -17.79 -2.30
N ILE A 226 -4.81 -16.68 -2.26
CA ILE A 226 -4.20 -15.36 -2.18
C ILE A 226 -3.87 -15.05 -0.71
N LYS A 227 -2.64 -14.60 -0.45
CA LYS A 227 -2.27 -14.04 0.85
C LYS A 227 -2.65 -12.57 0.87
N ILE A 228 -3.31 -12.12 1.93
CA ILE A 228 -3.56 -10.71 2.19
C ILE A 228 -2.69 -10.31 3.37
N LEU A 229 -1.80 -9.33 3.17
CA LEU A 229 -1.02 -8.71 4.23
C LEU A 229 -1.66 -7.36 4.56
N TRP A 230 -2.11 -7.18 5.79
CA TRP A 230 -2.64 -5.91 6.28
C TRP A 230 -1.50 -5.13 6.91
N LEU A 231 -1.19 -3.97 6.33
CA LEU A 231 -0.02 -3.20 6.72
C LEU A 231 -0.41 -2.00 7.58
N ASP A 232 0.44 -1.67 8.55
CA ASP A 232 0.36 -0.41 9.30
C ASP A 232 1.02 0.76 8.54
N GLU A 233 1.01 1.95 9.13
CA GLU A 233 1.57 3.17 8.52
C GLU A 233 3.08 3.07 8.21
N HIS A 234 3.79 2.17 8.89
CA HIS A 234 5.22 1.91 8.72
C HIS A 234 5.49 0.73 7.77
N GLY A 235 4.44 0.12 7.21
CA GLY A 235 4.57 -1.03 6.33
C GLY A 235 4.90 -2.33 7.08
N ASN A 236 4.62 -2.42 8.38
CA ASN A 236 4.68 -3.69 9.10
C ASN A 236 3.39 -4.47 8.95
N VAL A 237 3.49 -5.80 8.95
CA VAL A 237 2.31 -6.67 8.89
C VAL A 237 1.59 -6.64 10.24
N ALA A 238 0.50 -5.88 10.32
CA ALA A 238 -0.39 -5.85 11.48
C ALA A 238 -1.22 -7.15 11.57
N TRP A 239 -1.65 -7.67 10.42
CA TRP A 239 -2.39 -8.92 10.30
C TRP A 239 -2.15 -9.59 8.95
N HIS A 240 -2.44 -10.88 8.83
CA HIS A 240 -2.48 -11.53 7.53
C HIS A 240 -3.60 -12.57 7.46
N SER A 241 -4.16 -12.73 6.27
CA SER A 241 -5.27 -13.65 5.97
C SER A 241 -4.99 -14.41 4.68
N ARG A 242 -5.75 -15.47 4.44
CA ARG A 242 -5.79 -16.16 3.15
C ARG A 242 -7.17 -16.02 2.53
N LEU A 243 -7.23 -16.03 1.21
CA LEU A 243 -8.47 -15.92 0.45
C LEU A 243 -8.49 -16.99 -0.65
N ASP A 244 -9.61 -17.69 -0.79
CA ASP A 244 -9.84 -18.62 -1.91
C ASP A 244 -10.76 -17.94 -2.92
N PRO A 245 -10.23 -17.47 -4.06
CA PRO A 245 -11.05 -16.80 -5.07
C PRO A 245 -12.05 -17.72 -5.76
N SER A 246 -12.03 -19.03 -5.49
CA SER A 246 -12.99 -20.00 -6.04
C SER A 246 -14.27 -20.11 -5.21
N THR A 247 -14.19 -19.79 -3.92
CA THR A 247 -15.31 -19.88 -2.99
C THR A 247 -15.73 -18.53 -2.43
N SER A 248 -14.83 -17.56 -2.39
CA SER A 248 -15.11 -16.26 -1.82
C SER A 248 -15.75 -15.32 -2.84
N ASP A 249 -16.75 -14.55 -2.42
CA ASP A 249 -17.29 -13.43 -3.20
C ASP A 249 -16.25 -12.29 -3.20
N PHE A 250 -15.23 -12.41 -4.06
CA PHE A 250 -14.11 -11.47 -4.10
C PHE A 250 -14.57 -10.03 -4.39
N ASP A 251 -15.55 -9.85 -5.28
CA ASP A 251 -16.14 -8.55 -5.58
C ASP A 251 -16.88 -7.99 -4.36
N GLY A 252 -17.69 -8.82 -3.69
CA GLY A 252 -18.35 -8.46 -2.44
C GLY A 252 -17.37 -8.12 -1.31
N PHE A 253 -16.26 -8.86 -1.22
CA PHE A 253 -15.18 -8.61 -0.26
C PHE A 253 -14.49 -7.26 -0.52
N MET A 254 -14.14 -6.98 -1.78
CA MET A 254 -13.57 -5.70 -2.19
C MET A 254 -14.52 -4.52 -1.91
N MET A 255 -15.80 -4.68 -2.22
CA MET A 255 -16.81 -3.66 -1.91
C MET A 255 -16.95 -3.45 -0.39
N GLN A 256 -16.87 -4.51 0.41
CA GLN A 256 -16.90 -4.42 1.87
C GLN A 256 -15.68 -3.66 2.43
N LEU A 257 -14.48 -3.93 1.90
CA LEU A 257 -13.25 -3.20 2.27
C LEU A 257 -13.35 -1.70 1.95
N LEU A 258 -13.81 -1.35 0.75
CA LEU A 258 -14.00 0.05 0.35
C LEU A 258 -15.09 0.74 1.19
N SER A 259 -16.14 0.02 1.57
CA SER A 259 -17.23 0.56 2.42
C SER A 259 -16.90 0.63 3.92
N ALA A 260 -15.64 0.39 4.31
CA ALA A 260 -15.18 0.38 5.71
C ALA A 260 -15.88 -0.66 6.60
N THR A 261 -16.25 -1.82 6.05
CA THR A 261 -16.67 -2.97 6.86
C THR A 261 -15.50 -3.44 7.72
N SER A 262 -15.75 -3.69 9.01
CA SER A 262 -14.68 -4.01 9.96
C SER A 262 -13.93 -5.31 9.59
N LEU A 263 -12.61 -5.32 9.76
CA LEU A 263 -11.78 -6.52 9.52
C LEU A 263 -12.20 -7.68 10.41
N VAL A 264 -12.66 -7.42 11.65
CA VAL A 264 -13.26 -8.43 12.53
C VAL A 264 -14.44 -9.13 11.87
N GLU A 265 -15.28 -8.38 11.16
CA GLU A 265 -16.40 -8.96 10.43
C GLU A 265 -15.89 -9.80 9.26
N LEU A 266 -14.96 -9.26 8.48
CA LEU A 266 -14.40 -9.93 7.29
C LEU A 266 -13.69 -11.24 7.62
N ALA A 267 -12.83 -11.26 8.64
CA ALA A 267 -12.11 -12.45 9.07
C ALA A 267 -12.97 -13.43 9.90
N GLY A 268 -14.20 -13.03 10.24
CA GLY A 268 -15.05 -13.72 11.19
C GLY A 268 -14.53 -13.52 12.61
N TYR A 269 -15.42 -13.27 13.57
CA TYR A 269 -15.12 -13.00 14.98
C TYR A 269 -14.27 -14.08 15.71
N GLY A 270 -13.82 -15.16 15.04
CA GLY A 270 -12.87 -16.15 15.57
C GLY A 270 -11.67 -16.42 14.65
N GLY A 271 -11.38 -15.54 13.69
CA GLY A 271 -10.28 -15.68 12.74
C GLY A 271 -8.92 -15.55 13.43
N ASN A 272 -8.05 -16.56 13.22
CA ASN A 272 -6.65 -16.48 13.61
C ASN A 272 -5.82 -15.86 12.49
N ARG A 273 -4.59 -15.42 12.80
CA ARG A 273 -3.62 -15.00 11.78
C ARG A 273 -3.41 -16.14 10.77
N GLY A 274 -3.55 -15.83 9.49
CA GLY A 274 -3.41 -16.77 8.39
C GLY A 274 -4.61 -17.67 8.12
N SER A 275 -5.72 -17.46 8.83
CA SER A 275 -6.98 -18.12 8.55
C SER A 275 -7.51 -17.76 7.16
N LEU A 276 -8.25 -18.69 6.57
CA LEU A 276 -9.01 -18.47 5.35
C LEU A 276 -10.22 -17.57 5.67
N ILE A 277 -10.49 -16.58 4.81
CA ILE A 277 -11.70 -15.78 4.84
C ILE A 277 -12.79 -16.54 4.08
N GLU A 278 -13.84 -16.98 4.77
CA GLU A 278 -14.89 -17.87 4.23
C GLU A 278 -16.14 -17.15 3.67
N ARG A 279 -16.01 -15.89 3.23
CA ARG A 279 -17.14 -15.06 2.76
C ARG A 279 -17.40 -15.18 1.26
#